data_AF-A0A443SGT2-F1
#
_entry.id   AF-A0A443SGT2-F1
#
_cell.length_a   1.000
_cell.length_b   1.000
_cell.length_c   1.000
_cell.angle_alpha   90.00
_cell.angle_beta   90.00
_cell.angle_gamma   90.00
#
_symmetry.space_group_name_H-M   'P 1'
#
loop_
_entity.id
_entity.type
_entity.pdbx_description
1 polymer ?
#
loop_
_entity_poly.entity_id
_entity_poly.type
_entity_poly.pdbx_seq_one_letter_code
_entity_poly.pdbx_strand_id
1 'polypeptide(L)'
;MTTATKRIKKELRAYDLQRITSRNDTFTIEIIGSNVLRLKGSLTGPPDSPYQGGRFFVDIDVVETYPFHPPKVKFLTHVWHPNVSSVTGAICLDILKDKWEASMSIESILVSLQVLLQDPRPQDPQDAAVAAQYLKQNEEYKKTAAYWTAVYAMPLETGKNIRAQEQFKIYEERLKSLKHATNSKYPEEKMIGTLSSCEWNVQKAIALLK
;
A
#
# COMPACT_ATOMS: atom_id res chain seq x y z
N MET A 1 -8.70 -31.06 8.91
CA MET A 1 -8.42 -29.61 9.05
C MET A 1 -6.93 -29.45 9.28
N THR A 2 -6.22 -28.75 8.38
CA THR A 2 -4.74 -28.60 8.42
C THR A 2 -4.29 -27.78 9.62
N THR A 3 -3.02 -27.89 10.01
CA THR A 3 -2.42 -27.11 11.11
C THR A 3 -2.56 -25.60 10.83
N ALA A 4 -2.27 -25.16 9.60
CA ALA A 4 -2.48 -23.79 9.14
C ALA A 4 -3.94 -23.33 9.33
N THR A 5 -4.91 -24.13 8.88
CA THR A 5 -6.33 -23.80 9.05
C THR A 5 -6.72 -23.64 10.52
N LYS A 6 -6.28 -24.55 11.39
CA LYS A 6 -6.57 -24.48 12.83
C LYS A 6 -5.97 -23.21 13.45
N ARG A 7 -4.74 -22.86 13.05
CA ARG A 7 -4.05 -21.65 13.51
C ARG A 7 -4.79 -20.38 13.07
N ILE A 8 -5.11 -20.24 11.78
CA ILE A 8 -5.83 -19.05 11.28
C ILE A 8 -7.21 -18.91 11.93
N LYS A 9 -7.97 -20.00 12.10
CA LYS A 9 -9.25 -19.93 12.82
C LYS A 9 -9.09 -19.46 14.27
N LYS A 10 -8.00 -19.82 14.94
CA LYS A 10 -7.70 -19.33 16.30
C LYS A 10 -7.38 -17.83 16.28
N GLU A 11 -6.57 -17.37 15.33
CA GLU A 11 -6.21 -15.95 15.18
C GLU A 11 -7.42 -15.09 14.85
N LEU A 12 -8.26 -15.51 13.91
CA LEU A 12 -9.48 -14.77 13.55
C LEU A 12 -10.45 -14.65 14.73
N ARG A 13 -10.60 -15.70 15.55
CA ARG A 13 -11.42 -15.61 16.77
C ARG A 13 -10.84 -14.62 17.78
N ALA A 14 -9.52 -14.61 17.96
CA ALA A 14 -8.87 -13.65 18.86
C ALA A 14 -9.05 -12.21 18.36
N TYR A 15 -8.86 -12.00 17.05
CA TYR A 15 -9.12 -10.73 16.38
C TYR A 15 -10.57 -10.26 16.56
N ASP A 16 -11.57 -11.13 16.32
CA ASP A 16 -12.99 -10.79 16.46
C ASP A 16 -13.33 -10.35 17.88
N LEU A 17 -12.82 -11.06 18.90
CA LEU A 17 -13.00 -10.71 20.30
C LEU A 17 -12.38 -9.35 20.63
N GLN A 18 -11.16 -9.08 20.14
CA GLN A 18 -10.50 -7.79 20.35
C GLN A 18 -11.22 -6.64 19.64
N ARG A 19 -11.72 -6.87 18.43
CA ARG A 19 -12.47 -5.87 17.65
C ARG A 19 -13.76 -5.46 18.35
N ILE A 20 -14.49 -6.43 18.89
CA ILE A 20 -15.74 -6.20 19.64
C ILE A 20 -15.48 -5.41 20.93
N THR A 21 -14.40 -5.74 21.63
CA THR A 21 -14.07 -5.13 22.93
C THR A 21 -13.43 -3.75 22.81
N SER A 22 -12.53 -3.55 21.84
CA SER A 22 -11.71 -2.34 21.71
C SER A 22 -12.33 -1.27 20.81
N ARG A 23 -13.35 -1.62 20.00
CA ARG A 23 -13.94 -0.76 18.96
C ARG A 23 -12.90 -0.11 18.03
N ASN A 24 -11.75 -0.75 17.86
CA ASN A 24 -10.67 -0.24 17.04
C ASN A 24 -10.85 -0.70 15.59
N ASP A 25 -10.92 0.25 14.64
CA ASP A 25 -11.07 0.01 13.20
C ASP A 25 -9.77 0.31 12.42
N THR A 26 -8.62 0.38 13.11
CA THR A 26 -7.31 0.60 12.47
C THR A 26 -6.96 -0.46 11.44
N PHE A 27 -7.47 -1.68 11.57
CA PHE A 27 -7.33 -2.72 10.56
C PHE A 27 -8.50 -3.71 10.54
N THR A 28 -8.73 -4.29 9.36
CA THR A 28 -9.71 -5.37 9.16
C THR A 28 -9.07 -6.63 8.62
N ILE A 29 -9.63 -7.79 8.97
CA ILE A 29 -9.24 -9.10 8.43
C ILE A 29 -10.50 -9.83 7.98
N GLU A 30 -10.58 -10.17 6.69
CA GLU A 30 -11.73 -10.82 6.08
C GLU A 30 -11.30 -12.07 5.31
N ILE A 31 -12.11 -13.13 5.35
CA ILE A 31 -11.90 -14.33 4.53
C ILE A 31 -12.39 -14.05 3.10
N ILE A 32 -11.59 -14.42 2.11
CA ILE A 32 -11.95 -14.32 0.69
C ILE A 32 -12.66 -15.61 0.25
N GLY A 33 -13.95 -15.49 -0.07
CA GLY A 33 -14.76 -16.62 -0.50
C GLY A 33 -14.91 -17.68 0.61
N SER A 34 -14.70 -18.95 0.27
CA SER A 34 -14.81 -20.07 1.22
C SER A 34 -13.46 -20.57 1.74
N ASN A 35 -12.33 -20.05 1.22
CA ASN A 35 -11.01 -20.51 1.61
C ASN A 35 -10.44 -19.67 2.75
N VAL A 36 -10.43 -20.25 3.96
CA VAL A 36 -9.90 -19.62 5.19
C VAL A 36 -8.40 -19.28 5.14
N LEU A 37 -7.65 -19.83 4.17
CA LEU A 37 -6.24 -19.48 3.96
C LEU A 37 -6.05 -18.29 2.99
N ARG A 38 -7.14 -17.78 2.40
CA ARG A 38 -7.13 -16.58 1.57
C ARG A 38 -7.81 -15.46 2.34
N LEU A 39 -7.03 -14.46 2.74
CA LEU A 39 -7.53 -13.34 3.53
C LEU A 39 -7.32 -12.03 2.80
N LYS A 40 -8.23 -11.09 3.04
CA LYS A 40 -8.08 -9.68 2.68
C LYS A 40 -7.89 -8.91 3.97
N GLY A 41 -6.77 -8.21 4.07
CA GLY A 41 -6.53 -7.26 5.14
C GLY A 41 -6.88 -5.84 4.70
N SER A 42 -7.20 -4.97 5.65
CA SER A 42 -7.08 -3.52 5.45
C SER A 42 -6.40 -2.87 6.63
N LEU A 43 -5.70 -1.75 6.41
CA LEU A 43 -5.15 -0.91 7.47
C LEU A 43 -5.35 0.58 7.17
N THR A 44 -5.57 1.38 8.20
CA THR A 44 -5.60 2.84 8.08
C THR A 44 -4.20 3.39 7.98
N GLY A 45 -4.00 4.40 7.14
CA GLY A 45 -2.74 5.12 7.08
C GLY A 45 -2.41 5.79 8.43
N PRO A 46 -1.15 5.74 8.88
CA PRO A 46 -0.74 6.36 10.14
C PRO A 46 -1.05 7.87 10.17
N PRO A 47 -1.40 8.43 11.34
CA PRO A 47 -1.46 9.88 11.50
C PRO A 47 -0.08 10.50 11.27
N ASP A 48 -0.06 11.80 10.94
CA ASP A 48 1.15 12.60 10.70
C ASP A 48 2.08 12.00 9.63
N SER A 49 1.49 11.27 8.69
CA SER A 49 2.16 10.64 7.56
C SER A 49 1.47 11.04 6.24
N PRO A 50 2.13 10.92 5.07
CA PRO A 50 1.46 11.16 3.79
C PRO A 50 0.34 10.15 3.49
N TYR A 51 0.20 9.10 4.32
CA TYR A 51 -0.81 8.06 4.18
C TYR A 51 -2.07 8.36 5.01
N GLN A 52 -2.05 9.39 5.86
CA GLN A 52 -3.15 9.74 6.76
C GLN A 52 -4.50 9.85 6.02
N GLY A 53 -5.54 9.26 6.62
CA GLY A 53 -6.89 9.25 6.06
C GLY A 53 -7.12 8.22 4.94
N GLY A 54 -6.06 7.57 4.45
CA GLY A 54 -6.19 6.44 3.53
C GLY A 54 -6.54 5.13 4.24
N ARG A 55 -7.24 4.23 3.53
CA ARG A 55 -7.40 2.82 3.87
C ARG A 55 -6.75 1.97 2.78
N PHE A 56 -5.77 1.18 3.19
CA PHE A 56 -4.95 0.36 2.31
C PHE A 56 -5.35 -1.09 2.44
N PHE A 57 -5.68 -1.72 1.32
CA PHE A 57 -6.04 -3.14 1.28
C PHE A 57 -4.82 -3.98 0.93
N VAL A 58 -4.74 -5.16 1.55
CA VAL A 58 -3.69 -6.16 1.29
C VAL A 58 -4.30 -7.52 0.98
N ASP A 59 -3.68 -8.25 0.06
CA ASP A 59 -3.95 -9.66 -0.20
C ASP A 59 -3.00 -10.50 0.65
N ILE A 60 -3.55 -11.51 1.32
CA ILE A 60 -2.82 -12.37 2.26
C ILE A 60 -3.09 -13.83 1.87
N ASP A 61 -2.03 -14.50 1.43
CA ASP A 61 -2.02 -15.91 1.04
C ASP A 61 -1.32 -16.73 2.13
N VAL A 62 -2.10 -17.43 2.95
CA VAL A 62 -1.57 -18.29 4.00
C VAL A 62 -1.13 -19.62 3.39
N VAL A 63 0.17 -19.91 3.47
CA VAL A 63 0.74 -21.16 2.97
C VAL A 63 0.39 -22.34 3.89
N GLU A 64 0.38 -23.56 3.35
CA GLU A 64 0.05 -24.78 4.12
C GLU A 64 1.03 -25.06 5.28
N THR A 65 2.26 -24.55 5.18
CA THR A 65 3.29 -24.68 6.21
C THR A 65 3.16 -23.65 7.34
N TYR A 66 2.14 -22.78 7.32
CA TYR A 66 1.86 -21.84 8.40
C TYR A 66 1.55 -22.57 9.72
N PRO A 67 2.07 -22.12 10.88
CA PRO A 67 2.80 -20.86 11.12
C PRO A 67 4.34 -20.97 11.03
N PHE A 68 4.91 -22.04 10.47
CA PHE A 68 6.37 -22.18 10.39
C PHE A 68 7.00 -21.33 9.27
N HIS A 69 6.19 -20.94 8.28
CA HIS A 69 6.56 -19.99 7.23
C HIS A 69 5.57 -18.84 7.20
N PRO A 70 6.00 -17.62 6.82
CA PRO A 70 5.11 -16.47 6.74
C PRO A 70 4.09 -16.62 5.61
N PRO A 71 2.93 -15.94 5.69
CA PRO A 71 2.03 -15.81 4.55
C PRO A 71 2.67 -14.93 3.48
N LYS A 72 2.23 -15.07 2.22
CA LYS A 72 2.61 -14.11 1.17
C LYS A 72 1.66 -12.92 1.26
N VAL A 73 2.21 -11.72 1.33
CA VAL A 73 1.43 -10.49 1.48
C VAL A 73 1.82 -9.48 0.42
N LYS A 74 0.82 -8.83 -0.18
CA LYS A 74 1.03 -7.69 -1.09
C LYS A 74 -0.05 -6.65 -0.89
N PHE A 75 0.26 -5.39 -1.16
CA PHE A 75 -0.76 -4.36 -1.27
C PHE A 75 -1.62 -4.58 -2.52
N LEU A 76 -2.92 -4.45 -2.33
CA LEU A 76 -3.91 -4.32 -3.41
C LEU A 76 -4.14 -2.85 -3.77
N THR A 77 -4.10 -1.98 -2.77
CA THR A 77 -4.09 -0.53 -2.97
C THR A 77 -2.73 -0.07 -3.46
N HIS A 78 -2.68 0.78 -4.48
CA HIS A 78 -1.43 1.37 -4.93
C HIS A 78 -0.83 2.29 -3.86
N VAL A 79 0.46 2.11 -3.57
CA VAL A 79 1.18 2.87 -2.54
C VAL A 79 2.50 3.38 -3.08
N TRP A 80 2.73 4.69 -2.94
CA TRP A 80 4.03 5.29 -3.20
C TRP A 80 4.88 5.21 -1.93
N HIS A 81 5.66 4.13 -1.77
CA HIS A 81 6.48 3.90 -0.58
C HIS A 81 7.80 3.17 -0.93
N PRO A 82 8.96 3.52 -0.34
CA PRO A 82 10.26 2.91 -0.69
C PRO A 82 10.29 1.37 -0.59
N ASN A 83 9.60 0.80 0.40
CA ASN A 83 9.54 -0.65 0.64
C ASN A 83 8.30 -1.35 0.05
N VAL A 84 7.51 -0.65 -0.79
CA VAL A 84 6.38 -1.24 -1.52
C VAL A 84 6.55 -0.96 -3.01
N SER A 85 6.41 -1.98 -3.86
CA SER A 85 6.44 -1.79 -5.30
C SER A 85 5.26 -0.92 -5.74
N SER A 86 5.55 0.20 -6.38
CA SER A 86 4.53 1.12 -6.90
C SER A 86 3.68 0.54 -8.05
N VAL A 87 4.11 -0.60 -8.62
CA VAL A 87 3.45 -1.29 -9.75
C VAL A 87 2.72 -2.54 -9.28
N THR A 88 3.32 -3.34 -8.40
CA THR A 88 2.82 -4.68 -8.07
C THR A 88 2.26 -4.81 -6.65
N GLY A 89 2.51 -3.83 -5.79
CA GLY A 89 2.21 -3.91 -4.36
C GLY A 89 3.07 -4.90 -3.58
N ALA A 90 4.08 -5.52 -4.19
CA ALA A 90 5.04 -6.37 -3.49
C ALA A 90 5.72 -5.60 -2.34
N ILE A 91 6.05 -6.29 -1.25
CA ILE A 91 6.52 -5.68 0.00
C ILE A 91 7.90 -6.20 0.35
N CYS A 92 8.85 -5.30 0.65
CA CYS A 92 10.10 -5.67 1.30
C CYS A 92 9.99 -5.47 2.81
N LEU A 93 9.72 -6.55 3.54
CA LEU A 93 9.63 -6.58 5.00
C LEU A 93 10.24 -7.90 5.51
N ASP A 94 11.17 -7.80 6.45
CA ASP A 94 11.95 -8.89 7.03
C ASP A 94 11.10 -9.94 7.76
N ILE A 95 10.02 -9.52 8.43
CA ILE A 95 9.08 -10.49 9.06
C ILE A 95 8.31 -11.31 8.03
N LEU A 96 8.27 -10.91 6.76
CA LEU A 96 7.68 -11.69 5.66
C LEU A 96 8.74 -12.56 4.97
N LYS A 97 9.96 -12.62 5.52
CA LYS A 97 11.11 -13.35 4.99
C LYS A 97 11.79 -14.14 6.12
N ASP A 98 12.97 -13.70 6.54
CA ASP A 98 13.91 -14.38 7.42
C ASP A 98 13.68 -14.12 8.91
N LYS A 99 12.96 -13.04 9.26
CA LYS A 99 12.60 -12.72 10.65
C LYS A 99 11.19 -13.15 11.05
N TRP A 100 10.58 -14.05 10.26
CA TRP A 100 9.29 -14.63 10.61
C TRP A 100 9.44 -15.56 11.82
N GLU A 101 8.56 -15.40 12.81
CA GLU A 101 8.47 -16.33 13.94
C GLU A 101 7.06 -16.93 14.02
N ALA A 102 6.97 -18.23 14.38
CA ALA A 102 5.68 -18.92 14.52
C ALA A 102 4.77 -18.37 15.65
N SER A 103 5.31 -17.47 16.48
CA SER A 103 4.59 -16.69 17.49
C SER A 103 3.78 -15.55 16.86
N MET A 104 4.19 -15.02 15.70
CA MET A 104 3.53 -13.92 15.00
C MET A 104 2.17 -14.33 14.43
N SER A 105 1.32 -13.33 14.16
CA SER A 105 -0.05 -13.49 13.67
C SER A 105 -0.31 -12.63 12.43
N ILE A 106 -1.45 -12.85 11.77
CA ILE A 106 -1.92 -11.97 10.69
C ILE A 106 -2.08 -10.53 11.17
N GLU A 107 -2.57 -10.35 12.40
CA GLU A 107 -2.70 -9.03 13.02
C GLU A 107 -1.34 -8.35 13.22
N SER A 108 -0.32 -9.06 13.74
CA SER A 108 1.01 -8.47 13.95
C SER A 108 1.66 -8.06 12.62
N ILE A 109 1.36 -8.76 11.51
CA ILE A 109 1.76 -8.34 10.17
C ILE A 109 1.10 -7.01 9.81
N LEU A 110 -0.22 -6.86 10.00
CA LEU A 110 -0.93 -5.61 9.66
C LEU A 110 -0.43 -4.42 10.48
N VAL A 111 -0.16 -4.63 11.77
CA VAL A 111 0.48 -3.61 12.63
C VAL A 111 1.87 -3.26 12.11
N SER A 112 2.67 -4.25 11.73
CA SER A 112 4.03 -4.01 11.19
C SER A 112 3.99 -3.27 9.84
N LEU A 113 2.99 -3.52 9.00
CA LEU A 113 2.78 -2.74 7.77
C LEU A 113 2.40 -1.29 8.05
N GLN A 114 1.60 -1.03 9.09
CA GLN A 114 1.27 0.33 9.50
C GLN A 114 2.51 1.06 10.01
N VAL A 115 3.35 0.40 10.81
CA VAL A 115 4.65 0.94 11.23
C VAL A 115 5.56 1.19 10.03
N LEU A 116 5.61 0.27 9.06
CA LEU A 116 6.40 0.44 7.84
C LEU A 116 5.98 1.69 7.05
N LEU A 117 4.68 1.98 6.94
CA LEU A 117 4.18 3.21 6.31
C LEU A 117 4.63 4.47 7.05
N GLN A 118 4.83 4.40 8.37
CA GLN A 118 5.27 5.53 9.17
C GLN A 118 6.79 5.72 9.15
N ASP A 119 7.54 4.62 9.11
CA ASP A 119 9.00 4.59 9.16
C ASP A 119 9.58 3.80 7.97
N PRO A 120 9.71 4.44 6.79
CA PRO A 120 10.29 3.80 5.60
C PRO A 120 11.75 3.42 5.81
N ARG A 121 12.18 2.29 5.23
CA ARG A 121 13.56 1.79 5.26
C ARG A 121 14.21 1.92 3.87
N PRO A 122 14.67 3.12 3.45
CA PRO A 122 15.13 3.36 2.08
C PRO A 122 16.45 2.67 1.71
N GLN A 123 17.19 2.12 2.68
CA GLN A 123 18.46 1.41 2.45
C GLN A 123 18.27 -0.03 1.95
N ASP A 124 17.07 -0.60 2.12
CA ASP A 124 16.68 -1.90 1.56
C ASP A 124 15.34 -1.75 0.81
N PRO A 125 15.33 -1.00 -0.32
CA PRO A 125 14.10 -0.62 -0.97
C PRO A 125 13.51 -1.75 -1.80
N GLN A 126 12.18 -1.78 -1.87
CA GLN A 126 11.44 -2.58 -2.84
C GLN A 126 11.29 -1.84 -4.18
N ASP A 127 11.25 -0.51 -4.13
CA ASP A 127 11.10 0.37 -5.28
C ASP A 127 12.20 1.43 -5.30
N ALA A 128 13.17 1.27 -6.20
CA ALA A 128 14.35 2.11 -6.27
C ALA A 128 14.02 3.56 -6.69
N ALA A 129 12.98 3.76 -7.54
CA ALA A 129 12.59 5.10 -7.96
C ALA A 129 11.98 5.88 -6.80
N VAL A 130 11.08 5.23 -6.04
CA VAL A 130 10.47 5.83 -4.84
C VAL A 130 11.52 6.11 -3.78
N ALA A 131 12.43 5.16 -3.53
CA ALA A 131 13.52 5.35 -2.57
C ALA A 131 14.46 6.49 -2.96
N ALA A 132 14.79 6.64 -4.25
CA ALA A 132 15.59 7.75 -4.73
C ALA A 132 14.89 9.10 -4.50
N GLN A 133 13.58 9.19 -4.74
CA GLN A 133 12.80 10.40 -4.45
C GLN A 133 12.75 10.67 -2.94
N TYR A 134 12.53 9.65 -2.11
CA TYR A 134 12.53 9.77 -0.65
C TYR A 134 13.83 10.38 -0.12
N LEU A 135 14.98 9.87 -0.59
CA LEU A 135 16.31 10.27 -0.13
C LEU A 135 16.75 11.64 -0.67
N LYS A 136 16.42 11.96 -1.93
CA LYS A 136 16.92 13.18 -2.61
C LYS A 136 15.95 14.35 -2.58
N GLN A 137 14.64 14.07 -2.49
CA GLN A 137 13.55 15.03 -2.68
C GLN A 137 12.40 14.73 -1.69
N ASN A 138 12.71 14.67 -0.40
CA ASN A 138 11.78 14.18 0.62
C ASN A 138 10.42 14.90 0.64
N GLU A 139 10.40 16.22 0.43
CA GLU A 139 9.16 17.00 0.36
C GLU A 139 8.31 16.66 -0.87
N GLU A 140 8.93 16.39 -2.02
CA GLU A 140 8.23 15.94 -3.23
C GLU A 140 7.72 14.51 -3.06
N TYR A 141 8.49 13.65 -2.38
CA TYR A 141 8.04 12.31 -2.00
C TYR A 141 6.79 12.37 -1.12
N LYS A 142 6.79 13.18 -0.05
CA LYS A 142 5.62 13.32 0.85
C LYS A 142 4.39 13.78 0.07
N LYS A 143 4.53 14.77 -0.81
CA LYS A 143 3.44 15.26 -1.66
C LYS A 143 2.96 14.19 -2.65
N THR A 144 3.89 13.49 -3.30
CA THR A 144 3.55 12.40 -4.24
C THR A 144 2.82 11.26 -3.51
N ALA A 145 3.29 10.84 -2.34
CA ALA A 145 2.65 9.82 -1.52
C ALA A 145 1.27 10.24 -1.00
N ALA A 146 1.10 11.50 -0.61
CA ALA A 146 -0.20 12.05 -0.23
C ALA A 146 -1.17 12.12 -1.40
N TYR A 147 -0.68 12.49 -2.59
CA TYR A 147 -1.48 12.45 -3.81
C TYR A 147 -1.93 11.03 -4.15
N TRP A 148 -1.02 10.03 -4.11
CA TRP A 148 -1.38 8.62 -4.31
C TRP A 148 -2.40 8.13 -3.28
N THR A 149 -2.25 8.51 -2.02
CA THR A 149 -3.21 8.17 -0.96
C THR A 149 -4.60 8.72 -1.30
N ALA A 150 -4.69 9.97 -1.76
CA ALA A 150 -5.95 10.57 -2.17
C ALA A 150 -6.56 9.89 -3.42
N VAL A 151 -5.73 9.42 -4.36
CA VAL A 151 -6.21 8.75 -5.57
C VAL A 151 -6.68 7.32 -5.29
N TYR A 152 -5.92 6.56 -4.50
CA TYR A 152 -6.06 5.10 -4.44
C TYR A 152 -6.55 4.54 -3.10
N ALA A 153 -6.35 5.28 -2.01
CA ALA A 153 -6.63 4.80 -0.66
C ALA A 153 -7.82 5.51 0.01
N MET A 154 -8.43 6.50 -0.64
CA MET A 154 -9.59 7.24 -0.10
C MET A 154 -10.87 6.92 -0.88
N PRO A 155 -12.06 7.08 -0.26
CA PRO A 155 -13.32 7.08 -1.00
C PRO A 155 -13.29 8.10 -2.14
N LEU A 156 -13.91 7.77 -3.28
CA LEU A 156 -13.78 8.53 -4.52
C LEU A 156 -14.02 10.04 -4.34
N GLU A 157 -15.10 10.43 -3.65
CA GLU A 157 -15.45 11.84 -3.45
C GLU A 157 -14.49 12.54 -2.48
N THR A 158 -14.08 11.87 -1.40
CA THR A 158 -13.04 12.39 -0.49
C THR A 158 -11.72 12.61 -1.23
N GLY A 159 -11.28 11.61 -2.00
CA GLY A 159 -10.06 11.67 -2.79
C GLY A 159 -10.07 12.80 -3.82
N LYS A 160 -11.18 12.98 -4.55
CA LYS A 160 -11.37 14.12 -5.48
C LYS A 160 -11.26 15.46 -4.77
N ASN A 161 -11.90 15.62 -3.61
CA ASN A 161 -11.85 16.87 -2.85
C ASN A 161 -10.43 17.20 -2.38
N ILE A 162 -9.67 16.20 -1.92
CA ILE A 162 -8.26 16.38 -1.55
C ILE A 162 -7.42 16.77 -2.77
N ARG A 163 -7.55 16.06 -3.89
CA ARG A 163 -6.83 16.34 -5.15
C ARG A 163 -7.11 17.72 -5.73
N ALA A 164 -8.27 18.31 -5.44
CA ALA A 164 -8.64 19.66 -5.87
C ALA A 164 -7.97 20.79 -5.06
N GLN A 165 -7.27 20.47 -3.97
CA GLN A 165 -6.55 21.45 -3.17
C GLN A 165 -5.35 22.02 -3.93
N GLU A 166 -4.99 23.28 -3.63
CA GLU A 166 -3.95 24.03 -4.34
C GLU A 166 -2.61 23.29 -4.39
N GLN A 167 -2.25 22.56 -3.33
CA GLN A 167 -1.01 21.81 -3.25
C GLN A 167 -0.87 20.70 -4.30
N PHE A 168 -1.98 20.19 -4.87
CA PHE A 168 -1.99 19.11 -5.87
C PHE A 168 -2.38 19.59 -7.27
N LYS A 169 -2.74 20.88 -7.43
CA LYS A 169 -3.16 21.45 -8.71
C LYS A 169 -2.15 21.20 -9.83
N ILE A 170 -0.86 21.34 -9.53
CA ILE A 170 0.22 21.09 -10.49
C ILE A 170 0.26 19.62 -10.97
N TYR A 171 -0.05 18.65 -10.10
CA TYR A 171 -0.11 17.24 -10.47
C TYR A 171 -1.30 16.96 -11.40
N GLU A 172 -2.46 17.55 -11.11
CA GLU A 172 -3.65 17.46 -11.97
C GLU A 172 -3.42 18.07 -13.34
N GLU A 173 -2.79 19.24 -13.41
CA GLU A 173 -2.44 19.90 -14.67
C GLU A 173 -1.49 19.03 -15.50
N ARG A 174 -0.45 18.48 -14.88
CA ARG A 174 0.52 17.60 -15.55
C ARG A 174 -0.11 16.29 -16.02
N LEU A 175 -1.00 15.70 -15.22
CA LEU A 175 -1.78 14.53 -15.61
C LEU A 175 -2.69 14.84 -16.81
N LYS A 176 -3.37 15.99 -16.82
CA LYS A 176 -4.18 16.45 -17.97
C LYS A 176 -3.31 16.64 -19.22
N SER A 177 -2.15 17.28 -19.11
CA SER A 177 -1.22 17.45 -20.22
C SER A 177 -0.75 16.11 -20.79
N LEU A 178 -0.43 15.13 -19.92
CA LEU A 178 -0.01 13.79 -20.36
C LEU A 178 -1.16 13.03 -21.03
N LYS A 179 -2.38 13.12 -20.49
CA LYS A 179 -3.59 12.54 -21.09
C LYS A 179 -3.81 13.09 -22.51
N HIS A 180 -3.68 14.40 -22.69
CA HIS A 180 -3.80 15.03 -23.99
C HIS A 180 -2.70 14.56 -24.96
N ALA A 181 -1.44 14.61 -24.53
CA ALA A 181 -0.29 14.24 -25.36
C ALA A 181 -0.27 12.75 -25.78
N THR A 182 -0.90 11.87 -25.01
CA THR A 182 -1.00 10.43 -25.30
C THR A 182 -2.34 10.03 -25.91
N ASN A 183 -3.23 10.98 -26.21
CA ASN A 183 -4.61 10.73 -26.64
C ASN A 183 -5.35 9.76 -25.71
N SER A 184 -5.07 9.84 -24.40
CA SER A 184 -5.64 8.96 -23.36
C SER A 184 -5.46 7.47 -23.63
N LYS A 185 -4.42 7.07 -24.37
CA LYS A 185 -4.13 5.67 -24.71
C LYS A 185 -3.83 4.79 -23.50
N TYR A 186 -3.35 5.39 -22.40
CA TYR A 186 -2.93 4.66 -21.21
C TYR A 186 -3.91 4.86 -20.04
N PRO A 187 -4.11 3.85 -19.19
CA PRO A 187 -4.88 4.00 -17.95
C PRO A 187 -4.32 5.11 -17.06
N GLU A 188 -5.20 5.79 -16.31
CA GLU A 188 -4.80 6.87 -15.39
C GLU A 188 -3.76 6.40 -14.37
N GLU A 189 -3.90 5.19 -13.85
CA GLU A 189 -2.93 4.54 -12.97
C GLU A 189 -1.51 4.52 -13.57
N LYS A 190 -1.38 4.04 -14.80
CA LYS A 190 -0.09 3.97 -15.49
C LYS A 190 0.50 5.37 -15.71
N MET A 191 -0.34 6.36 -16.01
CA MET A 191 0.09 7.75 -16.20
C MET A 191 0.58 8.40 -14.91
N ILE A 192 -0.15 8.22 -13.80
CA ILE A 192 0.24 8.71 -12.47
C ILE A 192 1.55 8.04 -12.04
N GLY A 193 1.65 6.72 -12.19
CA GLY A 193 2.87 5.94 -11.97
C GLY A 193 4.07 6.52 -12.71
N THR A 194 3.92 6.73 -14.02
CA THR A 194 5.00 7.24 -14.86
C THR A 194 5.38 8.69 -14.51
N LEU A 195 4.40 9.57 -14.27
CA LEU A 195 4.67 10.94 -13.85
C LEU A 195 5.43 10.98 -12.53
N SER A 196 4.99 10.19 -11.54
CA SER A 196 5.61 10.13 -10.21
C SER A 196 7.08 9.70 -10.30
N SER A 197 7.38 8.65 -11.10
CA SER A 197 8.74 8.18 -11.36
C SER A 197 9.60 9.16 -12.17
N CYS A 198 8.98 10.10 -12.88
CA CYS A 198 9.63 11.10 -13.72
C CYS A 198 9.73 12.48 -13.07
N GLU A 199 9.64 12.58 -11.74
CA GLU A 199 9.64 13.85 -11.01
C GLU A 199 8.53 14.79 -11.52
N TRP A 200 7.41 14.20 -11.93
CA TRP A 200 6.27 14.87 -12.53
C TRP A 200 6.60 15.68 -13.81
N ASN A 201 7.68 15.33 -14.52
CA ASN A 201 8.02 15.93 -15.80
C ASN A 201 7.22 15.27 -16.95
N VAL A 202 6.34 16.05 -17.58
CA VAL A 202 5.45 15.56 -18.66
C VAL A 202 6.23 15.05 -19.87
N GLN A 203 7.32 15.71 -20.27
CA GLN A 203 8.10 15.29 -21.44
C GLN A 203 8.86 13.98 -21.20
N LYS A 204 9.47 13.83 -20.01
CA LYS A 204 10.08 12.56 -19.60
C LYS A 204 9.04 11.44 -19.58
N ALA A 205 7.84 11.71 -19.03
CA ALA A 205 6.76 10.73 -18.97
C ALA A 205 6.23 10.34 -20.36
N ILE A 206 6.09 11.29 -21.29
CA ILE A 206 5.73 10.99 -22.69
C ILE A 206 6.77 10.07 -23.33
N ALA A 207 8.06 10.33 -23.11
CA ALA A 207 9.14 9.52 -23.67
C ALA A 207 9.14 8.07 -23.14
N LEU A 208 8.79 7.85 -21.87
CA LEU A 208 8.68 6.50 -21.31
C LEU A 208 7.42 5.73 -21.72
N LEU A 209 6.37 6.43 -22.12
CA LEU A 209 5.09 5.81 -22.52
C LEU A 209 5.01 5.50 -24.02
N LYS A 210 5.84 6.11 -24.86
CA LYS A 210 5.89 5.82 -26.30
C LYS A 210 6.66 4.55 -26.60
#